data_AF-A0A2D7IIM1-F1
#
_entry.id   AF-A0A2D7IIM1-F1
#
_cell.length_a   1.000
_cell.length_b   1.000
_cell.length_c   1.000
_cell.angle_alpha   90.00
_cell.angle_beta   90.00
_cell.angle_gamma   90.00
#
_symmetry.space_group_name_H-M   'P 1'
#
loop_
_entity.id
_entity.type
_entity.pdbx_description
1 polymer ?
#
loop_
_entity_poly.entity_id
_entity_poly.type
_entity_poly.pdbx_seq_one_letter_code
_entity_poly.pdbx_strand_id
1 'polypeptide(L)'
;MVRKSKFVTIPAPVLMLYTGKKKDPVWMDRTWLPAFFDQINKIKVKPLAMEYLKDNKIRIKFKNANDAMMFRLQYEKRTETKIF
;
A
#
# COMPACT_ATOMS: atom_id res chain seq x y z
N MET A 1 -15.21 -17.10 -3.33
CA MET A 1 -13.96 -17.39 -4.09
C MET A 1 -13.03 -16.17 -3.99
N VAL A 2 -11.95 -16.23 -3.21
CA VAL A 2 -10.99 -15.11 -3.11
C VAL A 2 -10.24 -15.00 -4.44
N ARG A 3 -10.45 -13.92 -5.20
CA ARG A 3 -9.71 -13.70 -6.45
C ARG A 3 -8.22 -13.62 -6.13
N LYS A 4 -7.43 -14.54 -6.70
CA LYS A 4 -5.96 -14.50 -6.66
C LYS A 4 -5.48 -13.29 -7.47
N SER A 5 -5.39 -12.14 -6.81
CA SER A 5 -4.88 -10.89 -7.39
C SER A 5 -3.42 -10.71 -6.99
N LYS A 6 -2.59 -10.25 -7.93
CA LYS A 6 -1.22 -9.78 -7.62
C LYS A 6 -1.22 -8.34 -7.08
N PHE A 7 -2.39 -7.72 -6.96
CA PHE A 7 -2.56 -6.34 -6.55
C PHE A 7 -3.34 -6.25 -5.25
N VAL A 8 -2.87 -5.38 -4.35
CA VAL A 8 -3.55 -5.03 -3.11
C VAL A 8 -3.73 -3.52 -3.07
N THR A 9 -4.94 -3.06 -2.83
CA THR A 9 -5.25 -1.63 -2.65
C THR A 9 -5.51 -1.39 -1.17
N ILE A 10 -4.83 -0.39 -0.60
CA ILE A 10 -4.98 -0.02 0.81
C ILE A 10 -5.17 1.49 0.95
N PRO A 11 -5.85 1.96 2.01
CA PRO A 11 -5.83 3.36 2.38
C PRO A 11 -4.41 3.80 2.75
N ALA A 12 -4.06 5.02 2.39
CA ALA A 12 -2.77 5.63 2.69
C ALA A 12 -2.92 7.15 2.79
N PRO A 13 -2.16 7.83 3.67
CA PRO A 13 -2.21 9.28 3.87
C PRO A 13 -1.42 9.99 2.75
N VAL A 14 -1.82 9.76 1.50
CA VAL A 14 -1.25 10.39 0.31
C VAL A 14 -2.36 11.11 -0.44
N LEU A 15 -2.09 12.36 -0.83
CA LEU A 15 -2.97 13.16 -1.66
C LEU A 15 -2.37 13.25 -3.06
N MET A 16 -3.18 12.95 -4.07
CA MET A 16 -2.75 13.11 -5.45
C MET A 16 -3.07 14.53 -5.92
N LEU A 17 -2.05 15.36 -6.09
CA LEU A 17 -2.22 16.71 -6.63
C LEU A 17 -2.17 16.68 -8.16
N TYR A 18 -3.04 17.48 -8.77
CA TYR A 18 -3.15 17.62 -10.21
C TYR A 18 -2.86 19.08 -10.59
N THR A 19 -1.65 19.34 -11.09
CA THR A 19 -1.27 20.67 -11.61
C THR A 19 -1.21 20.59 -13.13
N GLY A 20 -2.32 20.94 -13.77
CA GLY A 20 -2.49 20.77 -15.22
C GLY A 20 -2.44 19.29 -15.61
N LYS A 21 -1.41 18.89 -16.37
CA LYS A 21 -1.17 17.49 -16.75
C LYS A 21 -0.25 16.73 -15.78
N LYS A 22 0.37 17.42 -14.82
CA LYS A 22 1.27 16.79 -13.83
C LYS A 22 0.47 16.16 -12.70
N LYS A 23 1.05 15.10 -12.16
CA LYS A 23 0.45 14.18 -11.19
C LYS A 23 1.47 13.98 -10.08
N ASP A 24 1.30 14.71 -8.98
CA ASP A 24 2.28 14.77 -7.91
C ASP A 24 1.70 14.19 -6.61
N PRO A 25 2.22 13.04 -6.12
CA PRO A 25 1.77 12.45 -4.86
C PRO A 25 2.41 13.18 -3.67
N VAL A 26 1.59 13.69 -2.76
CA VAL A 26 2.03 14.36 -1.53
C VAL A 26 1.63 13.53 -0.32
N TRP A 27 2.62 13.08 0.45
CA TRP A 27 2.39 12.38 1.71
C TRP A 27 1.98 13.37 2.79
N MET A 28 0.79 13.17 3.35
CA MET A 28 0.24 13.97 4.44
C MET A 28 0.83 13.57 5.80
N ASP A 29 1.30 12.32 5.92
CA ASP A 29 2.05 11.82 7.06
C ASP A 29 3.42 11.32 6.59
N ARG A 30 4.47 12.00 7.05
CA ARG A 30 5.87 11.71 6.69
C ARG A 30 6.39 10.43 7.34
N THR A 31 5.77 9.97 8.43
CA THR A 31 6.17 8.77 9.18
C THR A 31 5.53 7.50 8.61
N TRP A 32 4.40 7.65 7.92
CA TRP A 32 3.65 6.52 7.36
C TRP A 32 4.44 5.72 6.34
N LEU A 33 5.05 6.38 5.35
CA LEU A 33 5.75 5.68 4.26
C LEU A 33 6.98 4.88 4.75
N PRO A 34 7.87 5.43 5.60
CA PRO A 34 8.92 4.64 6.25
C PRO A 34 8.36 3.45 7.04
N ALA A 35 7.35 3.68 7.89
CA ALA A 35 6.75 2.62 8.70
C ALA A 35 6.13 1.50 7.84
N PHE A 36 5.52 1.87 6.72
CA PHE A 36 4.99 0.95 5.73
C PHE A 36 6.10 0.08 5.10
N PHE A 37 7.23 0.68 4.70
CA PHE A 37 8.35 -0.09 4.14
C PHE A 37 9.01 -1.00 5.18
N ASP A 38 9.15 -0.55 6.43
CA ASP A 38 9.62 -1.40 7.53
C ASP A 38 8.72 -2.62 7.74
N GLN A 39 7.41 -2.45 7.63
CA GLN A 39 6.46 -3.56 7.72
C GLN A 39 6.62 -4.54 6.56
N ILE A 40 6.72 -4.04 5.33
CA ILE A 40 6.95 -4.88 4.16
C ILE A 40 8.21 -5.72 4.31
N ASN A 41 9.30 -5.10 4.79
CA ASN A 41 10.57 -5.77 5.04
C ASN A 41 10.43 -6.86 6.12
N LYS A 42 9.67 -6.62 7.20
CA LYS A 42 9.39 -7.62 8.24
C LYS A 42 8.63 -8.84 7.71
N ILE A 43 7.70 -8.63 6.77
CA ILE A 43 6.89 -9.70 6.17
C ILE A 43 7.67 -10.45 5.06
N LYS A 44 8.87 -9.97 4.70
CA LYS A 44 9.74 -10.54 3.65
C LYS A 44 9.07 -10.65 2.28
N VAL A 45 8.04 -9.86 2.02
CA VAL A 45 7.40 -9.72 0.71
C VAL A 45 8.01 -8.54 -0.02
N LYS A 46 8.31 -8.70 -1.31
CA LYS A 46 8.89 -7.61 -2.12
C LYS A 46 7.84 -7.05 -3.09
N PRO A 47 7.34 -5.82 -2.89
CA PRO A 47 6.49 -5.16 -3.86
C PRO A 47 7.31 -4.87 -5.13
N LEU A 48 6.67 -5.03 -6.29
CA LEU A 48 7.25 -4.69 -7.60
C LEU A 48 7.00 -3.24 -7.97
N ALA A 49 5.83 -2.71 -7.60
CA ALA A 49 5.44 -1.35 -7.88
C ALA A 49 4.43 -0.84 -6.85
N MET A 50 4.43 0.47 -6.64
CA MET A 50 3.41 1.20 -5.91
C MET A 50 2.82 2.24 -6.85
N GLU A 51 1.50 2.26 -6.97
CA GLU A 51 0.76 3.22 -7.76
C GLU A 51 -0.13 4.05 -6.84
N TYR A 52 -0.07 5.37 -7.01
CA TYR A 52 -0.94 6.30 -6.29
C TYR A 52 -2.31 6.33 -6.96
N LEU A 53 -3.36 6.07 -6.19
CA LEU A 53 -4.73 6.14 -6.65
C LEU A 53 -5.39 7.45 -6.18
N LYS A 54 -6.58 7.72 -6.70
CA LYS A 54 -7.48 8.73 -6.12
C LYS A 54 -7.95 8.28 -4.72
N ASP A 55 -8.50 9.21 -3.95
CA ASP A 55 -9.16 8.95 -2.66
C ASP A 55 -8.26 8.35 -1.59
N ASN A 56 -7.04 8.89 -1.44
CA ASN A 56 -6.11 8.54 -0.36
C ASN A 56 -5.82 7.03 -0.29
N LYS A 57 -5.50 6.45 -1.45
CA LYS A 57 -5.20 5.02 -1.59
C LYS A 57 -3.93 4.81 -2.40
N ILE A 58 -3.25 3.73 -2.08
CA ILE A 58 -2.19 3.18 -2.93
C ILE A 58 -2.55 1.77 -3.39
N ARG A 59 -2.11 1.43 -4.59
CA ARG A 59 -2.16 0.08 -5.14
C ARG A 59 -0.75 -0.49 -5.20
N ILE A 60 -0.55 -1.62 -4.55
CA ILE A 60 0.74 -2.31 -4.48
C ILE A 60 0.65 -3.53 -5.38
N LYS A 61 1.62 -3.67 -6.28
CA LYS A 61 1.78 -4.83 -7.16
C LYS A 61 2.84 -5.76 -6.58
N PHE A 62 2.54 -7.06 -6.52
CA PHE A 62 3.45 -8.11 -6.06
C PHE A 62 3.85 -9.06 -7.19
N LYS A 63 4.91 -9.85 -6.97
CA LYS A 63 5.41 -10.82 -7.95
C LYS A 63 4.37 -11.91 -8.26
N ASN A 64 3.73 -12.42 -7.22
CA ASN A 64 2.74 -13.48 -7.30
C ASN A 64 1.54 -13.18 -6.39
N ALA A 65 0.46 -13.95 -6.54
CA ALA A 65 -0.76 -13.76 -5.75
C ALA A 65 -0.63 -14.22 -4.29
N ASN A 66 0.31 -15.10 -3.98
CA ASN A 66 0.56 -15.55 -2.61
C ASN A 66 1.21 -14.43 -1.79
N ASP A 67 2.20 -13.72 -2.35
CA ASP A 67 2.84 -12.56 -1.71
C ASP A 67 1.81 -11.46 -1.42
N ALA A 68 0.92 -11.20 -2.39
CA ALA A 68 -0.18 -10.23 -2.23
C ALA A 68 -1.15 -10.66 -1.11
N MET A 69 -1.50 -11.95 -1.05
CA MET A 69 -2.37 -12.49 0.00
C MET A 69 -1.70 -12.42 1.37
N MET A 70 -0.42 -12.79 1.48
CA MET A 70 0.35 -12.70 2.74
C MET A 70 0.46 -11.27 3.24
N PHE A 71 0.74 -10.32 2.34
CA PHE A 71 0.72 -8.90 2.67
C PHE A 71 -0.65 -8.47 3.20
N ARG A 72 -1.73 -8.80 2.49
CA ARG A 72 -3.10 -8.43 2.87
C ARG A 72 -3.46 -8.93 4.26
N LEU A 73 -3.21 -10.21 4.55
CA LEU A 73 -3.50 -10.82 5.85
C LEU A 73 -2.73 -10.14 6.99
N GLN A 74 -1.46 -9.78 6.76
CA GLN A 74 -0.64 -9.10 7.78
C GLN A 74 -1.06 -7.65 7.98
N TYR A 75 -1.43 -6.97 6.90
CA TYR A 75 -1.91 -5.59 6.94
C TYR A 75 -3.27 -5.49 7.67
N GLU A 76 -4.22 -6.39 7.36
CA GLU A 76 -5.53 -6.47 8.02
C GLU A 76 -5.39 -6.73 9.53
N LYS A 77 -4.59 -7.73 9.93
CA LYS A 77 -4.30 -8.02 11.36
C LYS A 77 -3.79 -6.82 12.14
N ARG A 78 -2.92 -6.00 11.53
CA ARG A 78 -2.35 -4.82 12.20
C ARG A 78 -3.34 -3.67 12.29
N THR A 79 -4.21 -3.50 11.29
CA THR A 79 -5.25 -2.47 11.30
C THR A 79 -6.26 -2.74 12.42
N GLU A 80 -6.59 -4.01 12.67
CA GLU A 80 -7.43 -4.45 13.78
C GLU A 80 -6.78 -4.20 15.16
N THR A 81 -5.45 -4.20 15.24
CA THR A 81 -4.71 -4.00 16.50
C THR A 81 -4.59 -2.51 16.90
N LYS A 82 -5.16 -1.57 16.13
CA LYS A 82 -5.13 -0.11 16.37
C LYS A 82 -3.74 0.43 16.76
N ILE A 83 -2.84 0.53 15.78
CA ILE A 83 -1.59 1.30 15.91
C ILE A 83 -1.57 2.44 14.87
N PHE A 84 -2.75 2.88 14.42
CA PHE A 84 -2.93 4.01 13.51
C PHE A 84 -4.11 4.86 13.97
#